data_AF-Q1NE87-F1
#
_entry.id   AF-Q1NE87-F1
#
_cell.length_a   1.000
_cell.length_b   1.000
_cell.length_c   1.000
_cell.angle_alpha   90.00
_cell.angle_beta   90.00
_cell.angle_gamma   90.00
#
_symmetry.space_group_name_H-M   'P 1'
#
loop_
_entity.id
_entity.type
_entity.pdbx_description
1 polymer ?
#
loop_
_entity_poly.entity_id
_entity_poly.type
_entity_poly.pdbx_seq_one_letter_code
_entity_poly.pdbx_strand_id
1 'polypeptide(L)'
;MDVDHVIEPGPGEDLRYLQRRAEEELEMAQRSIVPEATAAHYRLAEAYLDRIEANEVAAASGQSAAEPAAQELAPPATLRTGEAGPSRTDQAAR
;
A
#
# COMPACT_ATOMS: atom_id res chain seq x y z
N MET A 1 -28.03 -12.67 1.99
CA MET A 1 -26.95 -12.26 1.09
C MET A 1 -25.69 -12.59 1.83
N ASP A 2 -25.27 -13.82 1.60
CA ASP A 2 -24.27 -14.54 2.36
C ASP A 2 -22.89 -14.05 1.98
N VAL A 3 -22.13 -13.70 3.02
CA VAL A 3 -20.67 -13.60 3.11
C VAL A 3 -19.95 -13.16 1.84
N ASP A 4 -19.41 -11.93 1.87
CA ASP A 4 -18.15 -11.62 1.18
C ASP A 4 -17.14 -12.69 1.55
N HIS A 5 -17.07 -13.72 0.72
CA HIS A 5 -16.00 -14.70 0.72
C HIS A 5 -14.80 -13.87 0.34
N VAL A 6 -14.07 -13.38 1.34
CA VAL A 6 -12.68 -12.97 1.19
C VAL A 6 -12.02 -14.23 0.66
N ILE A 7 -11.93 -14.32 -0.67
CA ILE A 7 -11.14 -15.33 -1.34
C ILE A 7 -9.73 -14.95 -0.93
N GLU A 8 -9.25 -15.57 0.14
CA GLU A 8 -7.85 -15.59 0.52
C GLU A 8 -7.13 -16.03 -0.75
N PRO A 9 -6.42 -15.12 -1.47
CA PRO A 9 -5.75 -15.50 -2.70
C PRO A 9 -4.83 -16.65 -2.36
N GLY A 10 -4.99 -17.76 -3.08
CA GLY A 10 -4.11 -18.91 -2.86
C GLY A 10 -2.66 -18.47 -3.10
N PRO A 11 -1.67 -19.18 -2.55
CA PRO A 11 -0.26 -18.79 -2.67
C PRO A 11 0.21 -18.59 -4.11
N GLY A 12 -0.42 -19.24 -5.10
CA GLY A 12 -0.14 -19.03 -6.52
C GLY A 12 -0.75 -17.76 -7.14
N GLU A 13 -1.82 -17.23 -6.56
CA GLU A 13 -2.43 -15.96 -6.96
C GLU A 13 -1.63 -14.78 -6.39
N ASP A 14 -1.08 -14.93 -5.19
CA ASP A 14 -0.11 -14.01 -4.58
C ASP A 14 1.17 -13.89 -5.40
N LEU A 15 1.78 -15.00 -5.81
CA LEU A 15 3.00 -14.98 -6.63
C LEU A 15 2.80 -14.25 -7.97
N ARG A 16 1.67 -14.47 -8.64
CA ARG A 16 1.35 -13.77 -9.91
C ARG A 16 1.12 -12.29 -9.70
N TYR A 17 0.44 -11.93 -8.61
CA TYR A 17 0.25 -10.53 -8.24
C TYR A 17 1.61 -9.84 -7.99
N LEU A 18 2.46 -10.44 -7.17
CA LEU A 18 3.78 -9.91 -6.83
C LEU A 18 4.65 -9.76 -8.08
N GLN A 19 4.67 -10.77 -8.96
CA GLN A 19 5.44 -10.74 -10.22
C GLN A 19 4.98 -9.59 -11.12
N ARG A 20 3.67 -9.46 -11.34
CA ARG A 20 3.11 -8.37 -12.16
C ARG A 20 3.49 -7.00 -11.58
N ARG A 21 3.40 -6.84 -10.25
CA ARG A 21 3.77 -5.59 -9.60
C ARG A 21 5.26 -5.29 -9.74
N ALA A 22 6.14 -6.28 -9.60
CA ALA A 22 7.57 -6.09 -9.83
C ALA A 22 7.85 -5.61 -11.27
N GLU A 23 7.21 -6.23 -12.27
CA GLU A 23 7.35 -5.85 -13.68
C GLU A 23 6.84 -4.44 -13.97
N GLU A 24 5.69 -4.05 -13.42
CA GLU A 24 5.14 -2.70 -13.54
C GLU A 24 6.10 -1.64 -12.97
N GLU A 25 6.68 -1.88 -11.81
CA GLU A 25 7.64 -0.96 -11.20
C GLU A 25 8.94 -0.87 -12.02
N LEU A 26 9.43 -1.99 -12.58
CA LEU A 26 10.59 -1.98 -13.48
C LEU A 26 10.31 -1.20 -14.77
N GLU A 27 9.11 -1.31 -15.33
CA GLU A 27 8.70 -0.53 -16.49
C GLU A 27 8.66 0.98 -16.15
N MET A 28 8.13 1.34 -14.97
CA MET A 28 8.12 2.71 -14.49
C MET A 28 9.53 3.26 -14.24
N ALA A 29 10.44 2.45 -13.70
CA ALA A 29 11.85 2.82 -13.52
C ALA A 29 12.52 3.15 -14.85
N GLN A 30 12.29 2.33 -15.88
CA GLN A 30 12.84 2.51 -17.23
C GLN A 30 12.28 3.76 -17.94
N ARG A 31 11.01 4.10 -17.69
CA ARG A 31 10.35 5.27 -18.27
C ARG A 31 10.71 6.57 -17.54
N SER A 32 11.09 6.50 -16.28
CA SER A 32 11.39 7.68 -15.46
C SER A 32 12.70 8.34 -15.87
N ILE A 33 12.67 9.67 -15.97
CA ILE A 33 13.85 10.52 -16.17
C ILE A 33 14.32 11.19 -14.87
N VAL A 34 13.56 11.04 -13.79
CA VAL A 34 13.85 11.61 -12.48
C VAL A 34 14.64 10.57 -11.67
N PRO A 35 15.91 10.82 -11.29
CA PRO A 35 16.74 9.83 -10.61
C PRO A 35 16.12 9.28 -9.32
N GLU A 36 15.48 10.14 -8.54
CA GLU A 36 14.83 9.78 -7.29
C GLU A 36 13.64 8.84 -7.50
N ALA A 37 12.84 9.10 -8.54
CA ALA A 37 11.70 8.25 -8.90
C ALA A 37 12.17 6.90 -9.46
N THR A 38 13.20 6.91 -10.33
CA THR A 38 13.82 5.68 -10.85
C THR A 38 14.34 4.80 -9.69
N ALA A 39 15.03 5.40 -8.72
CA ALA A 39 15.50 4.68 -7.53
C ALA A 39 14.34 4.15 -6.66
N ALA A 40 13.26 4.90 -6.52
CA ALA A 40 12.08 4.46 -5.77
C ALA A 40 11.41 3.25 -6.43
N HIS A 41 11.22 3.27 -7.75
CA HIS A 41 10.66 2.16 -8.51
C HIS A 41 11.54 0.91 -8.44
N TYR A 42 12.87 1.05 -8.52
CA TYR A 42 13.77 -0.09 -8.33
C TYR A 42 13.65 -0.72 -6.93
N ARG A 43 13.55 0.08 -5.86
CA ARG A 43 13.36 -0.44 -4.50
C ARG A 43 12.04 -1.18 -4.34
N LEU A 44 10.97 -0.69 -4.97
CA LEU A 44 9.68 -1.38 -4.93
C LEU A 44 9.73 -2.70 -5.69
N ALA A 45 10.35 -2.72 -6.88
CA ALA A 45 10.54 -3.95 -7.64
C ALA A 45 11.33 -5.00 -6.85
N GLU A 46 12.44 -4.61 -6.23
CA GLU A 46 13.27 -5.47 -5.37
C GLU A 46 12.43 -6.05 -4.21
N ALA A 47 11.66 -5.20 -3.51
CA ALA A 47 10.82 -5.66 -2.40
C ALA A 47 9.71 -6.65 -2.83
N TYR A 48 9.21 -6.57 -4.07
CA TYR A 48 8.27 -7.55 -4.60
C TYR A 48 8.96 -8.88 -4.96
N LEU A 49 10.15 -8.81 -5.55
CA LEU A 49 10.96 -10.00 -5.89
C LEU A 49 11.41 -10.75 -4.63
N ASP A 50 11.83 -10.05 -3.58
CA ASP A 50 12.19 -10.66 -2.29
C ASP A 50 11.01 -11.45 -1.69
N ARG A 51 9.78 -10.94 -1.83
CA ARG A 51 8.58 -11.64 -1.36
C ARG A 51 8.27 -12.88 -2.19
N ILE A 52 8.54 -12.86 -3.49
CA ILE A 52 8.42 -14.04 -4.35
C ILE A 52 9.38 -15.11 -3.87
N GLU A 53 10.67 -14.76 -3.69
CA GLU A 53 11.68 -15.68 -3.19
C GLU A 53 11.28 -16.25 -1.82
N ALA A 54 10.84 -15.40 -0.89
CA ALA A 54 10.38 -15.84 0.42
C ALA A 54 9.20 -16.83 0.34
N ASN A 55 8.25 -16.60 -0.57
CA ASN A 55 7.11 -17.50 -0.79
C ASN A 55 7.53 -18.83 -1.45
N GLU A 56 8.45 -18.79 -2.40
CA GLU A 56 8.99 -20.00 -3.03
C GLU A 56 9.77 -20.87 -2.03
N VAL A 57 10.58 -20.24 -1.16
CA VAL A 57 11.29 -20.92 -0.07
C VAL A 57 10.30 -21.50 0.96
N ALA A 58 9.28 -20.73 1.34
CA ALA A 58 8.20 -21.19 2.23
C ALA A 58 7.45 -22.39 1.67
N ALA A 59 7.09 -22.35 0.38
CA ALA A 59 6.45 -23.45 -0.32
C ALA A 59 7.33 -24.70 -0.38
N ALA A 60 8.63 -24.53 -0.66
CA ALA A 60 9.60 -25.64 -0.73
C ALA A 60 9.88 -26.27 0.65
N SER A 61 9.83 -25.48 1.72
CA SER A 61 10.10 -25.92 3.10
C SER A 61 8.85 -26.47 3.82
N GLY A 62 7.68 -26.46 3.17
CA GLY A 62 6.42 -26.90 3.77
C GLY A 62 5.94 -26.00 4.92
N GLN A 63 6.57 -24.85 5.10
CA GLN A 63 6.22 -23.84 6.08
C GLN A 63 5.47 -22.75 5.33
N SER A 64 4.15 -22.87 5.25
CA SER A 64 3.32 -21.77 4.80
C SER A 64 3.50 -20.61 5.79
N ALA A 65 4.19 -19.55 5.36
CA ALA A 65 4.47 -18.38 6.17
C ALA A 65 3.15 -17.63 6.42
N ALA A 66 2.46 -18.00 7.49
CA ALA A 66 1.41 -17.19 8.06
C ALA A 66 2.01 -15.84 8.49
N GLU A 67 1.39 -14.78 7.98
CA GLU A 67 1.58 -13.34 8.17
C GLU A 67 2.42 -12.90 9.40
N PRO A 68 3.39 -11.98 9.23
CA PRO A 68 3.77 -11.12 10.33
C PRO A 68 2.66 -10.09 10.55
N ALA A 69 1.88 -10.35 11.61
CA ALA A 69 1.05 -9.44 12.40
C ALA A 69 0.86 -8.03 11.84
N ALA A 70 -0.40 -7.76 11.47
CA ALA A 70 -1.01 -6.46 11.32
C ALA A 70 -0.39 -5.41 12.27
N GLN A 71 0.39 -4.50 11.68
CA GLN A 71 0.74 -3.26 12.35
C GLN A 71 -0.48 -2.35 12.22
N GLU A 72 -1.25 -2.34 13.30
CA GLU A 72 -2.47 -1.57 13.55
C GLU A 72 -2.34 -0.11 13.07
N LEU A 73 -2.78 0.15 11.85
CA LEU A 73 -3.03 1.49 11.33
C LEU A 73 -4.32 1.99 11.99
N ALA A 74 -4.17 2.77 13.06
CA ALA A 74 -5.27 3.55 13.63
C ALA A 74 -5.93 4.40 12.50
N PRO A 75 -7.26 4.40 12.36
CA PRO A 75 -7.91 5.23 11.34
C PRO A 75 -7.72 6.72 11.68
N PRO A 76 -7.41 7.59 10.70
CA PRO A 76 -7.53 9.02 10.92
C PRO A 76 -9.01 9.35 11.13
N ALA A 77 -9.31 9.95 12.27
CA ALA A 77 -10.65 10.40 12.62
C ALA A 77 -11.17 11.42 11.59
N THR A 78 -12.12 10.99 10.78
CA THR A 78 -12.83 11.86 9.82
C THR A 78 -13.81 12.77 10.56
N LEU A 79 -13.51 14.07 10.54
CA LEU A 79 -14.40 15.24 10.48
C LEU A 79 -15.50 15.42 11.56
N ARG A 80 -15.30 16.43 12.42
CA ARG A 80 -16.42 17.26 12.91
C ARG A 80 -16.53 18.53 12.07
N THR A 81 -17.49 18.52 11.15
CA THR A 81 -18.12 19.72 10.61
C THR A 81 -18.77 20.48 11.77
N GLY A 82 -18.36 21.72 12.00
CA GLY A 82 -18.89 22.61 13.02
C GLY A 82 -18.69 24.05 12.59
N GLU A 83 -19.79 24.78 12.59
CA GLU A 83 -20.03 26.04 11.90
C GLU A 83 -19.33 27.29 12.47
N ALA A 84 -19.44 28.36 11.68
CA ALA A 84 -19.63 29.76 12.07
C ALA A 84 -18.44 30.69 11.77
N GLY A 85 -18.65 31.52 10.74
CA GLY A 85 -17.72 32.55 10.30
C GLY A 85 -17.57 33.70 11.31
N PRO A 86 -16.49 34.48 11.22
CA PRO A 86 -16.35 35.67 12.06
C PRO A 86 -17.24 36.79 11.53
N SER A 87 -18.24 37.14 12.36
CA SER A 87 -19.07 38.32 12.25
C SER A 87 -18.23 39.60 12.16
N ARG A 88 -18.57 40.42 11.16
CA ARG A 88 -18.11 41.79 10.99
C ARG A 88 -18.66 42.65 12.13
N THR A 89 -17.81 43.09 13.05
CA THR A 89 -18.17 44.14 14.01
C THR A 89 -17.47 45.42 13.63
N ASP A 90 -18.23 46.27 12.96
CA ASP A 90 -18.01 47.71 12.90
C ASP A 90 -18.37 48.29 14.27
N GLN A 91 -17.38 48.82 15.00
CA GLN A 91 -17.63 49.87 16.00
C GLN A 91 -16.33 50.61 16.32
N ALA A 92 -16.00 51.58 15.46
CA ALA A 92 -15.08 52.65 15.82
C ALA A 92 -15.79 53.56 16.83
N ALA A 93 -15.34 53.51 18.08
CA ALA A 93 -15.59 54.55 19.07
C ALA A 93 -14.28 55.29 19.30
N ARG A 94 -14.19 56.51 18.77
CA ARG A 94 -13.47 57.67 19.32
C ARG A 94 -13.76 58.91 18.48
#